data_AF-M5SZD5-F1
#
_entry.id   AF-M5SZD5-F1
#
_cell.length_a   1.000
_cell.length_b   1.000
_cell.length_c   1.000
_cell.angle_alpha   90.00
_cell.angle_beta   90.00
_cell.angle_gamma   90.00
#
_symmetry.space_group_name_H-M   'P 1'
#
loop_
_entity.id
_entity.type
_entity.pdbx_description
1 polymer ?
#
loop_
_entity_poly.entity_id
_entity_poly.type
_entity_poly.pdbx_seq_one_letter_code
_entity_poly.pdbx_strand_id
1 'polypeptide(L)'
;MSLRFTIALHRIGPGLDRDTSAGVPITDHLDWFFETTLDQANSLKTFASSIEDFESSAIATTQLVDHRVAYLDYDGDVSGNRGSVQRLVTGTYQLVASSANRFAIGPIAIEKAVASDSQLDQEPDAHQIRETLLRLLKQHETIELTF
;
A
#
# COMPACT_ATOMS: atom_id res chain seq x y z
N MET A 1 -16.52 1.99 13.54
CA MET A 1 -16.08 3.25 12.92
C MET A 1 -15.10 2.89 11.83
N SER A 2 -15.21 3.49 10.64
CA SER A 2 -14.38 3.11 9.49
C SER A 2 -13.27 4.14 9.27
N LEU A 3 -12.06 3.66 8.98
CA LEU A 3 -10.84 4.42 8.72
C LEU A 3 -10.47 4.28 7.24
N ARG A 4 -9.82 5.26 6.63
CA ARG A 4 -9.43 5.18 5.22
C ARG A 4 -8.13 4.43 5.03
N PHE A 5 -7.99 3.80 3.86
CA PHE A 5 -6.74 3.23 3.40
C PHE A 5 -6.50 3.50 1.92
N THR A 6 -5.24 3.40 1.52
CA THR A 6 -4.81 3.42 0.12
C THR A 6 -3.67 2.44 -0.07
N ILE A 7 -3.74 1.66 -1.14
CA ILE A 7 -2.65 0.81 -1.60
C ILE A 7 -2.16 1.39 -2.91
N ALA A 8 -0.86 1.68 -2.99
CA ALA A 8 -0.25 2.29 -4.15
C ALA A 8 0.97 1.48 -4.63
N LEU A 9 1.13 1.41 -5.94
CA LEU A 9 2.35 0.92 -6.56
C LEU A 9 3.40 2.03 -6.51
N HIS A 10 4.50 1.77 -5.82
CA HIS A 10 5.69 2.61 -5.88
C HIS A 10 6.65 2.01 -6.90
N ARG A 11 6.82 2.70 -8.03
CA ARG A 11 7.89 2.41 -9.00
C ARG A 11 9.15 3.17 -8.63
N ILE A 12 10.26 2.48 -8.42
CA ILE A 12 11.49 3.12 -7.93
C ILE A 12 12.17 3.94 -9.04
N GLY A 13 12.87 5.00 -8.63
CA GLY A 13 13.66 5.82 -9.54
C GLY A 13 14.93 5.10 -10.02
N PRO A 14 15.43 5.39 -11.23
CA PRO A 14 16.63 4.77 -11.77
C PRO A 14 17.88 5.07 -10.91
N GLY A 15 18.75 4.07 -10.74
CA GLY A 15 20.03 4.23 -10.05
C GLY A 15 19.96 4.29 -8.53
N LEU A 16 18.79 4.01 -7.94
CA LEU A 16 18.62 3.86 -6.50
C LEU A 16 18.75 2.38 -6.09
N ASP A 17 19.97 1.84 -6.14
CA ASP A 17 20.32 0.69 -5.29
C ASP A 17 20.35 1.21 -3.85
N ARG A 18 19.26 1.03 -3.11
CA ARG A 18 19.21 1.39 -1.69
C ARG A 18 19.73 0.24 -0.85
N ASP A 19 20.50 0.61 0.16
CA ASP A 19 21.10 -0.27 1.17
C ASP A 19 20.04 -1.24 1.74
N THR A 20 20.29 -2.55 1.60
CA THR A 20 19.39 -3.64 1.99
C THR A 20 19.22 -3.75 3.51
N SER A 21 19.94 -2.96 4.30
CA SER A 21 19.96 -3.03 5.76
C SER A 21 18.67 -2.51 6.44
N ALA A 22 17.77 -1.86 5.71
CA ALA A 22 16.52 -1.31 6.25
C ALA A 22 15.27 -2.21 6.03
N GLY A 23 15.39 -3.37 5.39
CA GLY A 23 14.27 -4.28 5.11
C GLY A 23 13.26 -3.79 4.05
N VAL A 24 13.35 -2.52 3.63
CA VAL A 24 12.48 -1.95 2.58
C VAL A 24 12.79 -2.60 1.23
N PRO A 25 11.77 -2.96 0.42
CA PRO A 25 11.99 -3.47 -0.93
C PRO A 25 12.86 -2.54 -1.76
N ILE A 26 13.90 -3.09 -2.39
CA ILE A 26 14.81 -2.38 -3.31
C ILE A 26 14.29 -2.36 -4.75
N THR A 27 13.09 -2.90 -4.98
CA THR A 27 12.40 -2.99 -6.26
C THR A 27 11.09 -2.22 -6.20
N ASP A 28 10.39 -2.17 -7.32
CA ASP A 28 8.98 -1.77 -7.34
C ASP A 28 8.20 -2.60 -6.30
N HIS A 29 7.34 -1.93 -5.54
CA HIS A 29 6.67 -2.48 -4.38
C HIS A 29 5.32 -1.83 -4.16
N LEU A 30 4.55 -2.38 -3.22
CA LEU A 30 3.32 -1.75 -2.77
C LEU A 30 3.53 -1.01 -1.47
N ASP A 31 3.09 0.24 -1.45
CA ASP A 31 2.88 1.00 -0.23
C ASP A 31 1.43 0.87 0.25
N TRP A 32 1.28 0.55 1.52
CA TRP A 32 0.01 0.45 2.21
C TRP A 32 -0.12 1.59 3.21
N PHE A 33 -1.06 2.49 3.00
CA PHE A 33 -1.29 3.65 3.84
C PHE A 33 -2.61 3.51 4.62
N PHE A 34 -2.55 3.68 5.94
CA PHE A 34 -3.71 3.53 6.83
C PHE A 34 -3.88 4.72 7.78
N GLU A 35 -5.07 5.30 7.82
CA GLU A 35 -5.48 6.14 8.94
C GLU A 35 -5.65 5.27 10.19
N THR A 36 -5.04 5.64 11.32
CA THR A 36 -5.26 4.93 12.59
C THR A 36 -6.27 5.62 13.51
N THR A 37 -6.63 6.86 13.17
CA THR A 37 -7.62 7.69 13.88
C THR A 37 -8.34 8.57 12.85
N LEU A 38 -9.50 9.13 13.20
CA LEU A 38 -10.19 10.12 12.34
C LEU A 38 -9.58 11.54 12.43
N ASP A 39 -8.61 11.75 13.30
CA ASP A 39 -7.92 13.03 13.39
C ASP A 39 -6.89 13.13 12.27
N GLN A 40 -7.17 13.99 11.29
CA GLN A 40 -6.31 14.21 10.11
C GLN A 40 -4.98 14.90 10.46
N ALA A 41 -4.79 15.35 11.70
CA ALA A 41 -3.48 15.79 12.18
C ALA A 41 -2.51 14.62 12.43
N ASN A 42 -3.02 13.38 12.55
CA ASN A 42 -2.20 12.20 12.78
C ASN A 42 -1.58 11.67 11.49
N SER A 43 -0.40 11.07 11.64
CA SER A 43 0.31 10.41 10.56
C SER A 43 -0.32 9.05 10.21
N LEU A 44 -0.11 8.62 8.97
CA LEU A 44 -0.56 7.34 8.45
C LEU A 44 0.39 6.24 8.92
N LYS A 45 -0.16 5.11 9.34
CA LYS A 45 0.65 3.90 9.50
C LYS A 45 0.96 3.35 8.11
N THR A 46 2.23 3.13 7.82
CA THR A 46 2.69 2.79 6.47
C THR A 46 3.47 1.49 6.46
N PHE A 47 3.22 0.65 5.45
CA PHE A 47 3.92 -0.60 5.21
C PHE A 47 4.31 -0.75 3.75
N ALA A 48 5.42 -1.42 3.49
CA ALA A 48 5.82 -1.85 2.15
C ALA A 48 5.74 -3.37 2.01
N SER A 49 5.25 -3.87 0.87
CA SER A 49 5.26 -5.31 0.52
C SER A 49 5.79 -5.53 -0.89
N SER A 50 6.25 -6.75 -1.18
CA SER A 50 6.51 -7.19 -2.56
C SER A 50 5.25 -7.07 -3.42
N ILE A 51 5.41 -6.92 -4.74
CA ILE A 51 4.33 -7.00 -5.73
C ILE A 51 3.92 -8.44 -6.08
N GLU A 52 4.70 -9.43 -5.63
CA GLU A 52 4.51 -10.85 -5.99
C GLU A 52 3.69 -11.63 -4.92
N ASP A 53 3.59 -11.11 -3.69
CA ASP A 53 3.12 -11.87 -2.52
C ASP A 53 1.67 -11.54 -2.11
N PHE A 54 0.69 -11.93 -2.93
CA PHE A 54 -0.76 -11.72 -2.65
C PHE A 54 -1.63 -12.97 -2.71
N GLU A 55 -1.04 -14.16 -2.61
CA GLU A 55 -1.77 -15.44 -2.64
C GLU A 55 -2.47 -15.78 -1.31
N SER A 56 -2.20 -15.01 -0.23
CA SER A 56 -2.77 -15.24 1.10
C SER A 56 -3.16 -13.93 1.78
N SER A 57 -4.09 -14.01 2.74
CA SER A 57 -4.51 -12.85 3.55
C SER A 57 -3.48 -12.42 4.60
N ALA A 58 -2.40 -13.18 4.78
CA ALA A 58 -1.25 -12.80 5.61
C ALA A 58 -0.10 -12.36 4.70
N ILE A 59 0.17 -11.06 4.71
CA ILE A 59 1.15 -10.41 3.83
C ILE A 59 2.38 -10.08 4.66
N ALA A 60 3.54 -10.52 4.20
CA ALA A 60 4.82 -10.09 4.76
C ALA A 60 5.11 -8.66 4.32
N THR A 61 5.42 -7.79 5.27
CA THR A 61 5.63 -6.37 5.04
C THR A 61 6.82 -5.85 5.82
N THR A 62 7.29 -4.66 5.46
CA THR A 62 8.19 -3.85 6.29
C THR A 62 7.45 -2.61 6.73
N GLN A 63 7.41 -2.35 8.04
CA GLN A 63 6.85 -1.09 8.55
C GLN A 63 7.77 0.07 8.16
N LEU A 64 7.18 1.06 7.48
CA LEU A 64 7.88 2.29 7.11
C LEU A 64 7.64 3.39 8.16
N VAL A 65 8.39 4.48 8.02
CA VAL A 65 8.09 5.71 8.76
C VAL A 65 6.69 6.19 8.41
N ASP A 66 5.99 6.75 9.40
CA ASP A 66 4.63 7.22 9.18
C ASP A 66 4.60 8.36 8.14
N HIS A 67 3.59 8.32 7.27
CA HIS A 67 3.41 9.30 6.19
C HIS A 67 2.35 10.35 6.54
N ARG A 68 2.29 11.44 5.76
CA ARG A 68 1.25 12.47 5.92
C ARG A 68 -0.07 11.97 5.33
N VAL A 69 -1.21 12.35 5.93
CA VAL A 69 -2.56 11.98 5.46
C VAL A 69 -2.79 12.25 3.97
N ALA A 70 -2.18 13.30 3.42
CA ALA A 70 -2.26 13.64 2.00
C ALA A 70 -1.85 12.49 1.05
N TYR A 71 -1.07 11.51 1.51
CA TYR A 71 -0.67 10.34 0.71
C TYR A 71 -1.83 9.39 0.38
N LEU A 72 -2.96 9.44 1.12
CA LEU A 72 -4.17 8.69 0.74
C LEU A 72 -4.72 9.12 -0.63
N ASP A 73 -4.45 10.37 -1.01
CA ASP A 73 -5.02 10.99 -2.20
C ASP A 73 -3.97 11.36 -3.26
N TYR A 74 -2.71 10.97 -3.03
CA TYR A 74 -1.57 11.36 -3.85
C TYR A 74 -1.25 10.36 -4.96
N ASP A 75 -1.01 10.88 -6.17
CA ASP A 75 -0.40 10.19 -7.30
C ASP A 75 0.70 11.10 -7.86
N GLY A 76 1.84 10.53 -8.28
CA GLY A 76 2.90 11.27 -8.97
C GLY A 76 4.31 11.01 -8.45
N ASP A 77 5.23 11.92 -8.81
CA ASP A 77 6.66 11.77 -8.56
C ASP A 77 7.05 11.91 -7.09
N VAL A 78 7.78 10.92 -6.59
CA VAL A 78 8.40 10.99 -5.27
C VAL A 78 9.66 11.84 -5.36
N SER A 79 9.64 12.98 -4.65
CA SER A 79 10.74 13.95 -4.58
C SER A 79 12.13 13.31 -4.42
N GLY A 80 13.14 13.91 -5.06
CA GLY A 80 14.53 13.46 -4.98
C GLY A 80 14.84 12.25 -5.86
N ASN A 81 14.20 12.14 -7.03
CA ASN A 81 14.34 11.03 -7.97
C ASN A 81 14.07 9.65 -7.35
N ARG A 82 13.17 9.57 -6.36
CA ARG A 82 12.84 8.32 -5.66
C ARG A 82 11.83 7.45 -6.39
N GLY A 83 11.43 7.86 -7.59
CA GLY A 83 10.46 7.16 -8.41
C GLY A 83 9.10 7.83 -8.38
N SER A 84 8.05 7.05 -8.59
CA SER A 84 6.66 7.54 -8.62
C SER A 84 5.72 6.61 -7.87
N VAL A 85 4.64 7.19 -7.34
CA VAL A 85 3.58 6.45 -6.65
C VAL A 85 2.29 6.57 -7.46
N GLN A 86 1.64 5.44 -7.66
CA GLN A 86 0.37 5.32 -8.35
C GLN A 86 -0.60 4.52 -7.48
N ARG A 87 -1.68 5.15 -7.03
CA ARG A 87 -2.73 4.46 -6.27
C ARG A 87 -3.37 3.37 -7.13
N LEU A 88 -3.58 2.21 -6.52
CA LEU A 88 -4.25 1.07 -7.14
C LEU A 88 -5.65 0.88 -6.56
N VAL A 89 -5.75 0.89 -5.23
CA VAL A 89 -7.00 0.64 -4.50
C VAL A 89 -7.13 1.64 -3.34
N THR A 90 -8.31 2.24 -3.21
CA THR A 90 -8.67 3.04 -2.05
C THR A 90 -9.98 2.54 -1.44
N GLY A 91 -10.13 2.73 -0.14
CA GLY A 91 -11.35 2.34 0.54
C GLY A 91 -11.33 2.66 2.02
N THR A 92 -12.20 1.97 2.75
CA THR A 92 -12.27 2.05 4.20
C THR A 92 -12.18 0.68 4.86
N TYR A 93 -11.75 0.66 6.11
CA TYR A 93 -11.57 -0.55 6.89
C TYR A 93 -11.91 -0.32 8.36
N GLN A 94 -12.01 -1.39 9.16
CA GLN A 94 -11.97 -1.30 10.62
C GLN A 94 -10.69 -1.95 11.15
N LEU A 95 -10.06 -1.31 12.14
CA LEU A 95 -8.86 -1.86 12.76
C LEU A 95 -9.25 -3.08 13.62
N VAL A 96 -8.78 -4.26 13.24
CA VAL A 96 -9.02 -5.52 13.98
C VAL A 96 -7.96 -5.71 15.05
N ALA A 97 -6.69 -5.46 14.70
CA ALA A 97 -5.58 -5.56 15.65
C ALA A 97 -4.38 -4.70 15.23
N SER A 98 -3.64 -4.20 16.22
CA SER A 98 -2.33 -3.58 16.02
C SER A 98 -1.43 -3.95 17.18
N SER A 99 -0.34 -4.66 16.91
CA SER A 99 0.70 -5.01 17.86
C SER A 99 2.09 -4.60 17.33
N ALA A 100 3.15 -5.06 17.99
CA ALA A 100 4.53 -4.78 17.62
C ALA A 100 4.97 -5.42 16.29
N ASN A 101 4.29 -6.47 15.82
CA ASN A 101 4.68 -7.27 14.65
C ASN A 101 3.49 -7.68 13.77
N ARG A 102 2.32 -7.07 14.01
CA ARG A 102 1.06 -7.44 13.35
C ARG A 102 0.15 -6.24 13.22
N PHE A 103 -0.46 -6.09 12.05
CA PHE A 103 -1.51 -5.12 11.80
C PHE A 103 -2.62 -5.77 10.97
N ALA A 104 -3.81 -5.89 11.53
CA ALA A 104 -4.94 -6.57 10.90
C ALA A 104 -6.10 -5.61 10.67
N ILE A 105 -6.66 -5.67 9.46
CA ILE A 105 -7.75 -4.80 8.99
C ILE A 105 -8.93 -5.63 8.54
N GLY A 106 -10.15 -5.17 8.78
CA GLY A 106 -11.38 -5.86 8.41
C GLY A 106 -12.57 -5.41 9.26
N PRO A 107 -13.80 -5.36 8.73
CA PRO A 107 -14.18 -5.55 7.33
C PRO A 107 -13.66 -4.44 6.42
N ILE A 108 -13.51 -4.74 5.13
CA ILE A 108 -12.96 -3.84 4.10
C ILE A 108 -14.07 -3.45 3.12
N ALA A 109 -14.18 -2.15 2.83
CA ALA A 109 -15.04 -1.61 1.79
C ALA A 109 -14.19 -0.88 0.74
N ILE A 110 -14.19 -1.39 -0.50
CA ILE A 110 -13.45 -0.78 -1.61
C ILE A 110 -14.29 0.35 -2.19
N GLU A 111 -13.74 1.57 -2.22
CA GLU A 111 -14.42 2.74 -2.76
C GLU A 111 -14.03 3.02 -4.20
N LYS A 112 -12.74 2.85 -4.53
CA LYS A 112 -12.23 3.09 -5.88
C LYS A 112 -11.10 2.13 -6.21
N ALA A 113 -11.22 1.50 -7.37
CA ALA A 113 -10.09 0.97 -8.13
C ALA A 113 -9.65 2.09 -9.06
N VAL A 114 -8.44 2.62 -8.89
CA VAL A 114 -8.00 3.77 -9.70
C VAL A 114 -7.62 3.25 -11.09
N ALA A 115 -8.31 3.73 -12.11
CA ALA A 115 -7.99 3.45 -13.51
C ALA A 115 -6.75 4.27 -13.90
N SER A 116 -5.75 3.62 -14.50
CA SER A 116 -4.65 4.31 -15.17
C SER A 116 -4.69 3.91 -16.63
N ASP A 117 -5.48 4.65 -17.41
CA ASP A 117 -5.55 4.47 -18.87
C ASP A 117 -4.24 4.90 -19.57
N SER A 118 -3.31 5.54 -18.84
CA SER A 118 -2.10 6.14 -19.40
C SER A 118 -0.82 5.31 -19.24
N GLN A 119 -0.87 4.11 -18.63
CA GLN A 119 0.34 3.35 -18.26
C GLN A 119 0.25 1.84 -18.53
N LEU A 120 -0.66 1.40 -19.43
CA LEU A 120 -0.90 -0.01 -19.74
C LEU A 120 0.34 -0.79 -20.25
N ASP A 121 1.36 -0.09 -20.73
CA ASP A 121 2.59 -0.71 -21.30
C ASP A 121 3.82 -0.61 -20.36
N GLN A 122 3.65 -0.21 -19.09
CA GLN A 122 4.76 -0.10 -18.13
C GLN A 122 4.80 -1.29 -17.18
N GLU A 123 5.92 -2.00 -17.15
CA GLU A 123 6.20 -3.01 -16.14
C GLU A 123 6.59 -2.37 -14.79
N PRO A 124 6.14 -2.94 -13.66
CA PRO A 124 5.16 -4.01 -13.57
C PRO A 124 3.74 -3.51 -13.91
N ASP A 125 2.94 -4.37 -14.55
CA ASP A 125 1.57 -4.04 -14.96
C ASP A 125 0.68 -3.71 -13.75
N ALA A 126 0.43 -2.41 -13.56
CA ALA A 126 -0.42 -1.89 -12.50
C ALA A 126 -1.86 -2.42 -12.59
N HIS A 127 -2.36 -2.72 -13.80
CA HIS A 127 -3.68 -3.29 -13.98
C HIS A 127 -3.73 -4.70 -13.40
N GLN A 128 -2.79 -5.58 -13.78
CA GLN A 128 -2.72 -6.94 -13.25
C GLN A 128 -2.55 -6.98 -11.73
N ILE A 129 -1.65 -6.14 -11.18
CA ILE A 129 -1.45 -6.04 -9.73
C ILE A 129 -2.75 -5.61 -9.03
N ARG A 130 -3.43 -4.58 -9.56
CA ARG A 130 -4.69 -4.10 -9.01
C ARG A 130 -5.76 -5.18 -9.01
N GLU A 131 -5.93 -5.92 -10.10
CA GLU A 131 -6.94 -6.99 -10.16
C GLU A 131 -6.64 -8.12 -9.15
N THR A 132 -5.36 -8.45 -8.94
CA THR A 132 -4.95 -9.39 -7.89
C THR A 132 -5.27 -8.87 -6.50
N LEU A 133 -4.96 -7.60 -6.19
CA LEU A 133 -5.32 -6.98 -4.92
C LEU A 133 -6.84 -6.96 -4.70
N LEU A 134 -7.61 -6.57 -5.71
CA LEU A 134 -9.07 -6.55 -5.61
C LEU A 134 -9.64 -7.93 -5.32
N ARG A 135 -9.05 -8.99 -5.89
CA ARG A 135 -9.45 -10.37 -5.61
C ARG A 135 -9.17 -10.73 -4.16
N LEU A 136 -7.95 -10.46 -3.68
CA LEU A 136 -7.53 -10.71 -2.30
C LEU A 136 -8.44 -9.98 -1.30
N LEU A 137 -8.61 -8.67 -1.45
CA LEU A 137 -9.40 -7.82 -0.54
C LEU A 137 -10.89 -8.20 -0.50
N LYS A 138 -11.43 -8.81 -1.56
CA LYS A 138 -12.83 -9.27 -1.63
C LYS A 138 -13.02 -10.70 -1.10
N GLN A 139 -12.00 -11.54 -1.21
CA GLN A 139 -12.08 -12.95 -0.79
C GLN A 139 -11.92 -13.13 0.72
N HIS A 140 -11.28 -12.17 1.39
CA HIS A 140 -10.97 -12.29 2.81
C HIS A 140 -11.66 -11.18 3.63
N GLU A 141 -12.35 -11.57 4.70
CA GLU A 141 -12.95 -10.61 5.63
C GLU A 141 -11.92 -9.79 6.40
N THR A 142 -10.70 -10.32 6.54
CA THR A 142 -9.58 -9.70 7.23
C THR A 142 -8.30 -9.90 6.45
N ILE A 143 -7.49 -8.84 6.37
CA ILE A 143 -6.13 -8.87 5.86
C ILE A 143 -5.17 -8.57 7.00
N GLU A 144 -4.07 -9.30 7.05
CA GLU A 144 -3.04 -9.19 8.07
C GLU A 144 -1.70 -8.84 7.45
N LEU A 145 -1.07 -7.78 7.96
CA LEU A 145 0.28 -7.37 7.63
C LEU A 145 1.20 -7.77 8.79
N THR A 146 2.24 -8.55 8.49
CA THR A 146 3.27 -8.98 9.44
C THR A 146 4.58 -8.26 9.14
N PHE A 147 5.34 -7.84 10.15
CA PHE A 147 6.56 -7.03 10.03
C PHE A 147 7.44 -7.15 11.28
#